data_AF-A0A4Q7ZM15-F1
#
_entry.id   AF-A0A4Q7ZM15-F1
#
_cell.length_a   1.000
_cell.length_b   1.000
_cell.length_c   1.000
_cell.angle_alpha   90.00
_cell.angle_beta   90.00
_cell.angle_gamma   90.00
#
_symmetry.space_group_name_H-M   'P 1'
#
loop_
_entity.id
_entity.type
_entity.pdbx_description
1 polymer ?
#
loop_
_entity_poly.entity_id
_entity_poly.type
_entity_poly.pdbx_seq_one_letter_code
_entity_poly.pdbx_strand_id
1 'polypeptide(L)'
;MITTGIRLATVDDTRQFGRWLATLLRRGDLVLLTGPLGAGKTALTQGIGAGLGVRGDITSPTFVIARVHRPDPARGGRVALVHADAYRLGDAADPRGEIDDLDLDASAGDSVTVVEWGEGLAEQLNDEYLQVRIARLDDDTRVLDLVAHGAAWAQRLAVADPTAASAAAREETAASAAAGEESAAGDRAATTGEPAVADRAAATERLDS
;
A
#
# COMPACT_ATOMS: atom_id res chain seq x y z
N MET A 1 -5.50 9.58 -21.52
CA MET A 1 -4.01 9.49 -21.57
C MET A 1 -3.61 8.19 -20.92
N ILE A 2 -2.54 7.54 -21.40
CA ILE A 2 -2.05 6.28 -20.81
C ILE A 2 -0.54 6.41 -20.51
N THR A 3 -0.14 6.03 -19.30
CA THR A 3 1.26 5.83 -18.93
C THR A 3 1.46 4.36 -18.61
N THR A 4 2.31 3.66 -19.36
CA THR A 4 2.46 2.21 -19.27
C THR A 4 3.82 1.78 -18.72
N GLY A 5 3.87 0.57 -18.13
CA GLY A 5 5.13 -0.13 -17.89
C GLY A 5 5.90 0.32 -16.65
N ILE A 6 5.23 0.90 -15.65
CA ILE A 6 5.88 1.32 -14.40
C ILE A 6 6.21 0.07 -13.58
N ARG A 7 7.50 -0.29 -13.48
CA ARG A 7 7.94 -1.49 -12.75
C ARG A 7 8.16 -1.20 -11.27
N LEU A 8 7.60 -1.99 -10.38
CA LEU A 8 7.81 -1.90 -8.93
C LEU A 8 8.33 -3.26 -8.46
N ALA A 9 9.61 -3.33 -8.10
CA ALA A 9 10.29 -4.60 -7.84
C ALA A 9 9.82 -5.22 -6.52
N THR A 10 9.42 -4.38 -5.57
CA THR A 10 9.02 -4.81 -4.22
C THR A 10 7.62 -4.34 -3.85
N VAL A 11 7.08 -4.94 -2.79
CA VAL A 11 5.83 -4.45 -2.17
C VAL A 11 6.01 -3.04 -1.60
N ASP A 12 7.21 -2.68 -1.15
CA ASP A 12 7.48 -1.35 -0.61
C ASP A 12 7.56 -0.30 -1.72
N ASP A 13 8.08 -0.65 -2.89
CA ASP A 13 7.97 0.19 -4.10
C ASP A 13 6.49 0.45 -4.44
N THR A 14 5.63 -0.56 -4.28
CA THR A 14 4.17 -0.42 -4.48
C THR A 14 3.55 0.56 -3.49
N ARG A 15 3.93 0.48 -2.21
CA ARG A 15 3.48 1.44 -1.19
C ARG A 15 4.02 2.84 -1.43
N GLN A 16 5.28 2.97 -1.86
CA GLN A 16 5.90 4.26 -2.14
C GLN A 16 5.26 4.93 -3.35
N PHE A 17 4.98 4.15 -4.39
CA PHE A 17 4.20 4.62 -5.52
C PHE A 17 2.81 5.09 -5.09
N GLY A 18 2.15 4.37 -4.18
CA GLY A 18 0.88 4.81 -3.60
C GLY A 18 0.99 6.14 -2.83
N ARG A 19 2.06 6.34 -2.05
CA ARG A 19 2.34 7.61 -1.37
C ARG A 19 2.53 8.75 -2.35
N TRP A 20 3.29 8.53 -3.41
CA TRP A 20 3.45 9.50 -4.49
C TRP A 20 2.12 9.80 -5.17
N LEU A 21 1.33 8.78 -5.51
CA LEU A 21 0.03 8.96 -6.16
C LEU A 21 -0.91 9.80 -5.29
N ALA A 22 -0.87 9.63 -3.97
CA ALA A 22 -1.65 10.45 -3.03
C ALA A 22 -1.34 11.94 -3.12
N THR A 23 -0.15 12.35 -3.56
CA THR A 23 0.19 13.77 -3.75
C THR A 23 -0.56 14.41 -4.93
N LEU A 24 -1.09 13.59 -5.84
CA LEU A 24 -1.89 14.03 -6.98
C LEU A 24 -3.39 14.02 -6.67
N LEU A 25 -3.79 13.29 -5.63
CA LEU A 25 -5.19 13.08 -5.28
C LEU A 25 -5.79 14.31 -4.62
N ARG A 26 -7.05 14.54 -4.97
CA ARG A 26 -7.90 15.62 -4.49
C ARG A 26 -9.20 15.02 -4.00
N ARG A 27 -9.87 15.77 -3.13
CA ARG A 27 -11.24 15.48 -2.74
C ARG A 27 -12.12 15.36 -4.00
N GLY A 28 -12.95 14.33 -4.08
CA GLY A 28 -13.73 14.02 -5.29
C GLY A 28 -13.12 12.93 -6.17
N ASP A 29 -11.82 12.66 -6.05
CA ASP A 29 -11.15 11.76 -6.98
C ASP A 29 -11.52 10.29 -6.76
N LEU A 30 -11.77 9.61 -7.87
CA LEU A 30 -11.98 8.16 -7.95
C LEU A 30 -10.75 7.46 -8.54
N VAL A 31 -10.30 6.40 -7.86
CA VAL A 31 -9.24 5.51 -8.33
C VAL A 31 -9.77 4.08 -8.39
N LEU A 32 -9.72 3.48 -9.59
CA LEU A 32 -10.13 2.10 -9.82
C LEU A 32 -8.88 1.21 -9.93
N LEU A 33 -8.79 0.17 -9.10
CA LEU A 33 -7.66 -0.76 -9.11
C LEU A 33 -8.07 -2.08 -9.77
N THR A 34 -7.45 -2.41 -10.91
CA THR A 34 -7.67 -3.67 -11.64
C THR A 34 -6.40 -4.53 -11.58
N GLY A 35 -6.56 -5.84 -11.44
CA GLY A 35 -5.46 -6.80 -11.52
C GLY A 35 -5.79 -8.09 -10.77
N PRO A 36 -5.10 -9.21 -11.04
CA PRO A 36 -5.41 -10.51 -10.44
C PRO A 36 -5.36 -10.51 -8.90
N LEU A 37 -5.87 -11.59 -8.29
CA LEU A 37 -5.73 -11.79 -6.85
C LEU A 37 -4.23 -11.79 -6.48
N GLY A 38 -3.87 -11.09 -5.41
CA GLY A 38 -2.47 -10.94 -5.00
C GLY A 38 -1.63 -9.99 -5.87
N ALA A 39 -2.22 -9.26 -6.83
CA ALA A 39 -1.51 -8.26 -7.64
C ALA A 39 -0.95 -7.10 -6.81
N GLY A 40 -1.39 -6.89 -5.57
CA GLY A 40 -0.88 -5.81 -4.71
C GLY A 40 -1.76 -4.56 -4.67
N LYS A 41 -3.02 -4.66 -5.09
CA LYS A 41 -4.02 -3.57 -5.02
C LYS A 41 -4.13 -2.98 -3.61
N THR A 42 -4.35 -3.80 -2.59
CA THR A 42 -4.38 -3.35 -1.20
C THR A 42 -3.05 -2.72 -0.74
N ALA A 43 -1.89 -3.21 -1.22
CA ALA A 43 -0.59 -2.61 -0.89
C ALA A 43 -0.45 -1.19 -1.50
N LEU A 44 -0.98 -0.99 -2.70
CA LEU A 44 -1.07 0.33 -3.31
C LEU A 44 -2.02 1.24 -2.50
N THR A 45 -3.19 0.74 -2.09
CA THR A 45 -4.14 1.48 -1.24
C THR A 45 -3.54 1.87 0.11
N GLN A 46 -2.75 0.99 0.72
CA GLN A 46 -1.98 1.30 1.94
C GLN A 46 -1.03 2.49 1.71
N GLY A 47 -0.31 2.49 0.60
CA GLY A 47 0.52 3.60 0.18
C GLY A 47 -0.26 4.90 0.03
N ILE A 48 -1.41 4.84 -0.66
CA ILE A 48 -2.30 5.99 -0.86
C ILE A 48 -2.77 6.56 0.48
N GLY A 49 -3.30 5.72 1.38
CA GLY A 49 -3.77 6.20 2.67
C GLY A 49 -2.66 6.76 3.56
N ALA A 50 -1.46 6.19 3.50
CA ALA A 50 -0.30 6.75 4.17
C ALA A 50 0.04 8.15 3.62
N GLY A 51 0.04 8.32 2.29
CA GLY A 51 0.27 9.62 1.66
C GLY A 51 -0.83 10.65 1.93
N LEU A 52 -2.08 10.21 2.08
CA LEU A 52 -3.22 11.06 2.49
C LEU A 52 -3.22 11.36 3.99
N GLY A 53 -2.40 10.67 4.78
CA GLY A 53 -2.34 10.84 6.24
C GLY A 53 -3.62 10.41 6.93
N VAL A 54 -4.24 9.29 6.54
CA VAL A 54 -5.44 8.77 7.22
C VAL A 54 -5.11 8.01 8.51
N ARG A 55 -6.10 7.85 9.38
CA ARG A 55 -5.97 7.12 10.64
C ARG A 55 -6.10 5.61 10.45
N GLY A 56 -5.36 4.89 11.28
CA GLY A 56 -5.42 3.44 11.39
C GLY A 56 -4.79 2.72 10.20
N ASP A 57 -4.74 1.40 10.31
CA ASP A 57 -4.20 0.56 9.25
C ASP A 57 -5.24 0.33 8.15
N ILE A 58 -4.75 0.27 6.91
CA ILE A 58 -5.55 -0.11 5.76
C ILE A 58 -5.35 -1.61 5.55
N THR A 59 -6.43 -2.35 5.73
CA THR A 59 -6.51 -3.77 5.40
C THR A 59 -7.54 -3.98 4.30
N SER A 60 -7.38 -5.03 3.51
CA SER A 60 -8.41 -5.43 2.55
C SER A 60 -9.73 -5.60 3.32
N PRO A 61 -10.83 -4.99 2.86
CA PRO A 61 -12.12 -5.13 3.52
C PRO A 61 -12.62 -6.59 3.46
N THR A 62 -12.28 -7.40 4.45
CA THR A 62 -12.52 -8.86 4.42
C THR A 62 -14.01 -9.23 4.57
N PHE A 63 -14.83 -8.35 5.18
CA PHE A 63 -16.23 -8.62 5.53
C PHE A 63 -17.19 -7.45 5.27
N VAL A 64 -16.68 -6.28 4.93
CA VAL A 64 -17.45 -5.05 4.69
C VAL A 64 -17.05 -4.59 3.30
N ILE A 65 -18.01 -4.24 2.43
CA ILE A 65 -17.69 -3.93 1.04
C ILE A 65 -16.91 -2.60 0.93
N ALA A 66 -17.12 -1.66 1.85
CA ALA A 66 -16.41 -0.39 1.92
C ALA A 66 -16.02 0.04 3.35
N ARG A 67 -14.92 0.77 3.49
CA ARG A 67 -14.44 1.35 4.75
C ARG A 67 -14.06 2.81 4.57
N VAL A 68 -14.42 3.64 5.56
CA VAL A 68 -14.02 5.05 5.61
C VAL A 68 -12.86 5.24 6.58
N HIS A 69 -11.71 5.64 6.05
CA HIS A 69 -10.54 6.02 6.81
C HIS A 69 -10.50 7.54 6.96
N ARG A 70 -10.72 8.01 8.20
CA ARG A 70 -10.76 9.45 8.50
C ARG A 70 -9.37 10.07 8.42
N PRO A 71 -9.23 11.32 7.94
CA PRO A 71 -7.94 12.00 7.92
C PRO A 71 -7.41 12.19 9.33
N ASP A 72 -6.09 12.14 9.49
CA ASP A 72 -5.37 12.48 10.72
C ASP A 72 -4.71 13.87 10.61
N PRO A 73 -5.31 14.93 11.17
CA PRO A 73 -4.73 16.27 11.10
C PRO A 73 -3.33 16.36 11.68
N ALA A 74 -3.00 15.52 12.67
CA ALA A 74 -1.68 15.49 13.31
C ALA A 74 -0.57 14.99 12.36
N ARG A 75 -0.94 14.21 11.33
CA ARG A 75 -0.04 13.73 10.27
C ARG A 75 -0.18 14.53 8.97
N GLY A 76 -0.83 15.69 9.02
CA GLY A 76 -1.08 16.52 7.83
C GLY A 76 -2.25 16.03 6.97
N GLY A 77 -2.99 15.00 7.38
CA GLY A 77 -4.15 14.51 6.65
C GLY A 77 -5.29 15.53 6.61
N ARG A 78 -5.96 15.64 5.45
CA ARG A 78 -7.04 16.61 5.20
C ARG A 78 -8.27 16.01 4.54
N VAL A 79 -8.11 14.90 3.83
CA VAL A 79 -9.18 14.25 3.05
C VAL A 79 -9.34 12.82 3.55
N ALA A 80 -10.59 12.37 3.67
CA ALA A 80 -10.89 10.99 4.01
C ALA A 80 -10.58 10.06 2.83
N LEU A 81 -10.27 8.81 3.11
CA LEU A 81 -10.16 7.76 2.11
C LEU A 81 -11.33 6.80 2.28
N VAL A 82 -12.12 6.62 1.23
CA VAL A 82 -13.08 5.53 1.13
C VAL A 82 -12.43 4.40 0.36
N HIS A 83 -12.31 3.23 0.98
CA HIS A 83 -11.70 2.04 0.38
C HIS A 83 -12.74 0.94 0.25
N ALA A 84 -13.05 0.55 -0.98
CA ALA A 84 -13.98 -0.52 -1.29
C ALA A 84 -13.32 -1.68 -2.04
N ASP A 85 -13.88 -2.88 -1.90
CA ASP A 85 -13.46 -4.08 -2.63
C ASP A 85 -14.67 -4.75 -3.30
N ALA A 86 -14.83 -4.50 -4.60
CA ALA A 86 -15.96 -4.97 -5.40
C ALA A 86 -15.85 -6.44 -5.81
N TYR A 87 -14.71 -7.11 -5.57
CA TYR A 87 -14.58 -8.56 -5.82
C TYR A 87 -15.65 -9.36 -5.07
N ARG A 88 -16.07 -8.87 -3.92
CA ARG A 88 -17.08 -9.50 -3.07
C ARG A 88 -18.50 -9.36 -3.60
N LEU A 89 -18.73 -8.45 -4.54
CA LEU A 89 -20.02 -8.24 -5.17
C LEU A 89 -20.26 -9.20 -6.34
N GLY A 90 -19.24 -9.96 -6.78
CA GLY A 90 -19.33 -10.80 -7.98
C GLY A 90 -20.42 -11.89 -7.93
N ASP A 91 -20.84 -12.32 -6.74
CA ASP A 91 -21.92 -13.30 -6.55
C ASP A 91 -23.27 -12.66 -6.17
N ALA A 92 -23.34 -11.32 -6.05
CA ALA A 92 -24.57 -10.62 -5.76
C ALA A 92 -25.54 -10.68 -6.94
N ALA A 93 -26.85 -10.70 -6.65
CA ALA A 93 -27.88 -10.70 -7.68
C ALA A 93 -27.89 -9.40 -8.50
N ASP A 94 -27.50 -8.29 -7.88
CA ASP A 94 -27.28 -6.98 -8.51
C ASP A 94 -26.01 -6.31 -7.96
N PRO A 95 -24.82 -6.61 -8.51
CA PRO A 95 -23.55 -6.05 -8.04
C PRO A 95 -23.46 -4.53 -8.19
N ARG A 96 -24.24 -3.93 -9.10
CA ARG A 96 -24.25 -2.46 -9.30
C ARG A 96 -25.15 -1.79 -8.27
N GLY A 97 -26.35 -2.35 -8.03
CA GLY A 97 -27.22 -1.89 -6.95
C GLY A 97 -26.54 -1.94 -5.58
N GLU A 98 -25.73 -2.97 -5.32
CA GLU A 98 -24.95 -3.05 -4.08
C GLU A 98 -23.87 -1.95 -3.97
N ILE A 99 -23.28 -1.48 -5.08
CA ILE A 99 -22.37 -0.31 -5.06
C ILE A 99 -23.14 0.97 -4.71
N ASP A 100 -24.35 1.11 -5.23
CA ASP A 100 -25.21 2.27 -4.96
C ASP A 100 -25.71 2.26 -3.50
N ASP A 101 -26.05 1.08 -2.96
CA ASP A 101 -26.47 0.90 -1.56
C ASP A 101 -25.36 1.21 -0.54
N LEU A 102 -24.09 1.24 -0.97
CA LEU A 102 -22.97 1.63 -0.12
C LEU A 102 -22.86 3.14 0.10
N ASP A 103 -23.70 3.95 -0.55
CA ASP A 103 -23.72 5.41 -0.42
C ASP A 103 -22.34 6.03 -0.74
N LEU A 104 -21.59 5.38 -1.65
CA LEU A 104 -20.26 5.82 -2.07
C LEU A 104 -20.33 7.15 -2.83
N ASP A 105 -21.42 7.38 -3.55
CA ASP A 105 -21.73 8.62 -4.27
C ASP A 105 -21.92 9.81 -3.31
N ALA A 106 -22.62 9.63 -2.19
CA ALA A 106 -22.82 10.69 -1.20
C ALA A 106 -21.50 11.13 -0.55
N SER A 107 -20.52 10.23 -0.44
CA SER A 107 -19.20 10.54 0.09
C SER A 107 -18.14 10.84 -0.98
N ALA A 108 -18.41 10.54 -2.25
CA ALA A 108 -17.46 10.68 -3.35
C ALA A 108 -16.95 12.12 -3.48
N GLY A 109 -17.83 13.11 -3.38
CA GLY A 109 -17.47 14.53 -3.50
C GLY A 109 -16.62 15.08 -2.35
N ASP A 110 -16.59 14.39 -1.21
CA ASP A 110 -15.95 14.84 0.03
C ASP A 110 -14.71 14.00 0.44
N SER A 111 -14.42 12.94 -0.30
CA SER A 111 -13.33 12.00 0.00
C SER A 111 -12.52 11.66 -1.25
N VAL A 112 -11.44 10.91 -1.08
CA VAL A 112 -10.81 10.14 -2.16
C VAL A 112 -11.38 8.74 -2.09
N THR A 113 -11.87 8.22 -3.21
CA THR A 113 -12.45 6.87 -3.27
C THR A 113 -11.52 5.95 -4.04
N VAL A 114 -11.12 4.84 -3.42
CA VAL A 114 -10.33 3.77 -4.03
C VAL A 114 -11.18 2.51 -4.06
N VAL A 115 -11.46 1.98 -5.25
CA VAL A 115 -12.23 0.75 -5.44
C VAL A 115 -11.36 -0.33 -6.05
N GLU A 116 -11.10 -1.40 -5.29
CA GLU A 116 -10.50 -2.62 -5.82
C GLU A 116 -11.53 -3.36 -6.67
N TRP A 117 -11.12 -3.83 -7.86
CA TRP A 117 -11.98 -4.53 -8.81
C TRP A 117 -13.22 -3.75 -9.26
N GLY A 118 -13.16 -2.42 -9.24
CA GLY A 118 -14.28 -1.55 -9.60
C GLY A 118 -14.57 -1.42 -11.09
N GLU A 119 -13.78 -2.02 -11.97
CA GLU A 119 -14.00 -1.97 -13.43
C GLU A 119 -15.32 -2.65 -13.81
N GLY A 120 -16.16 -1.94 -14.57
CA GLY A 120 -17.51 -2.33 -14.98
C GLY A 120 -18.61 -2.07 -13.93
N LEU A 121 -18.24 -1.59 -12.74
CA LEU A 121 -19.12 -1.44 -11.58
C LEU A 121 -19.13 -0.01 -11.01
N ALA A 122 -17.96 0.61 -10.85
CA ALA A 122 -17.78 1.83 -10.07
C ALA A 122 -17.52 3.08 -10.92
N GLU A 123 -17.47 2.99 -12.25
CA GLU A 123 -17.28 4.15 -13.13
C GLU A 123 -18.38 5.20 -12.98
N GLN A 124 -19.59 4.79 -12.58
CA GLN A 124 -20.71 5.70 -12.37
C GLN A 124 -20.54 6.65 -11.19
N LEU A 125 -19.56 6.39 -10.31
CA LEU A 125 -19.31 7.23 -9.14
C LEU A 125 -18.64 8.57 -9.50
N ASN A 126 -17.93 8.65 -10.64
CA ASN A 126 -17.34 9.89 -11.13
C ASN A 126 -17.04 9.82 -12.64
N ASP A 127 -17.46 10.84 -13.40
CA ASP A 127 -17.17 10.98 -14.83
C ASP A 127 -15.66 11.05 -15.16
N GLU A 128 -14.83 11.49 -14.21
CA GLU A 128 -13.37 11.53 -14.31
C GLU A 128 -12.72 10.67 -13.23
N TYR A 129 -11.88 9.71 -13.65
CA TYR A 129 -11.23 8.77 -12.73
C TYR A 129 -9.87 8.30 -13.25
N LEU A 130 -9.07 7.77 -12.33
CA LEU A 130 -7.83 7.08 -12.65
C LEU A 130 -8.04 5.58 -12.55
N GLN A 131 -7.85 4.85 -13.66
CA GLN A 131 -7.71 3.40 -13.60
C GLN A 131 -6.24 3.03 -13.46
N VAL A 132 -5.91 2.22 -12.46
CA VAL A 132 -4.58 1.65 -12.25
C VAL A 132 -4.66 0.14 -12.47
N ARG A 133 -4.02 -0.33 -13.53
CA ARG A 133 -3.92 -1.75 -13.85
C ARG A 133 -2.62 -2.29 -13.28
N ILE A 134 -2.69 -3.37 -12.51
CA ILE A 134 -1.55 -3.97 -11.84
C ILE A 134 -1.37 -5.40 -12.33
N ALA A 135 -0.27 -5.65 -13.05
CA ALA A 135 0.19 -6.98 -13.40
C ALA A 135 1.25 -7.45 -12.41
N ARG A 136 1.26 -8.76 -12.10
CA ARG A 136 2.31 -9.42 -11.33
C ARG A 136 3.14 -10.27 -12.29
N LEU A 137 4.47 -10.13 -12.20
CA LEU A 137 5.44 -10.98 -12.90
C LEU A 137 5.88 -12.14 -11.99
N ASP A 138 6.55 -13.12 -12.58
CA ASP A 138 7.00 -14.34 -11.90
C ASP A 138 8.03 -14.08 -10.79
N ASP A 139 8.80 -12.98 -10.91
CA ASP A 139 9.83 -12.55 -9.96
C ASP A 139 9.28 -11.64 -8.84
N ASP A 140 7.96 -11.62 -8.65
CA ASP A 140 7.25 -10.72 -7.75
C ASP A 140 7.30 -9.22 -8.09
N THR A 141 7.89 -8.84 -9.22
CA THR A 141 7.76 -7.47 -9.73
C THR A 141 6.30 -7.19 -10.10
N ARG A 142 5.83 -5.98 -9.78
CA ARG A 142 4.56 -5.44 -10.29
C ARG A 142 4.81 -4.51 -11.47
N VAL A 143 3.92 -4.54 -12.45
CA VAL A 143 3.91 -3.58 -13.56
C VAL A 143 2.60 -2.83 -13.53
N LEU A 144 2.68 -1.50 -13.46
CA LEU A 144 1.53 -0.63 -13.41
C LEU A 144 1.33 0.08 -14.75
N ASP A 145 0.08 0.08 -15.20
CA ASP A 145 -0.40 0.98 -16.25
C ASP A 145 -1.44 1.94 -15.65
N LEU A 146 -1.23 3.23 -15.89
CA LEU A 146 -2.14 4.30 -15.49
C LEU A 146 -2.97 4.73 -16.69
N VAL A 147 -4.29 4.63 -16.58
CA VAL A 147 -5.23 5.06 -17.61
C VAL A 147 -6.07 6.19 -17.04
N ALA A 148 -5.84 7.40 -17.55
CA ALA A 148 -6.62 8.57 -17.18
C ALA A 148 -7.91 8.64 -17.99
N HIS A 149 -9.04 8.66 -17.29
CA HIS A 149 -10.36 8.96 -17.81
C HIS A 149 -10.73 10.38 -17.39
N GLY A 150 -11.03 11.24 -18.37
CA GLY A 150 -11.22 12.67 -18.14
C GLY A 150 -9.98 13.52 -18.38
N ALA A 151 -10.20 14.82 -18.63
CA ALA A 151 -9.16 15.78 -18.95
C ALA A 151 -8.32 16.16 -17.72
N ALA A 152 -8.93 16.21 -16.53
CA ALA A 152 -8.26 16.57 -15.29
C ALA A 152 -7.18 15.54 -14.94
N TRP A 153 -7.50 14.25 -15.04
CA TRP A 153 -6.52 13.18 -14.78
C TRP A 153 -5.41 13.13 -15.83
N ALA A 154 -5.74 13.32 -17.11
CA ALA A 154 -4.74 13.37 -18.17
C ALA A 154 -3.73 14.50 -17.92
N GLN A 155 -4.21 15.69 -17.52
CA GLN A 155 -3.35 16.82 -17.22
C GLN A 155 -2.44 16.56 -16.01
N ARG A 156 -2.97 15.98 -14.93
CA ARG A 156 -2.17 15.66 -13.73
C ARG A 156 -1.05 14.67 -14.04
N LEU A 157 -1.34 13.60 -14.78
CA LEU A 157 -0.31 12.61 -15.15
C LEU A 157 0.75 13.18 -16.11
N ALA A 158 0.38 14.10 -16.99
CA ALA A 158 1.33 14.75 -17.89
C ALA A 158 2.35 15.63 -17.15
N VAL A 159 1.95 16.27 -16.05
CA VAL A 159 2.83 17.16 -15.27
C VAL A 159 3.67 16.37 -14.25
N ALA A 160 3.14 15.28 -13.70
CA ALA A 160 3.74 14.60 -12.54
C ALA A 160 4.84 13.57 -12.87
N ASP A 161 4.99 13.16 -14.14
CA ASP A 161 5.91 12.10 -14.61
C ASP A 161 5.95 10.85 -13.69
N PRO A 162 4.98 9.93 -13.84
CA PRO A 162 4.88 8.72 -13.03
C PRO A 162 6.09 7.78 -13.13
N THR A 163 6.87 7.89 -14.21
CA THR A 163 8.02 7.01 -14.43
C THR A 163 9.20 7.43 -13.56
N ALA A 164 9.43 8.74 -13.42
CA ALA A 164 10.43 9.31 -12.52
C ALA A 164 10.13 8.98 -11.04
N ALA A 165 8.86 9.02 -10.63
CA ALA A 165 8.43 8.66 -9.29
C ALA A 165 8.80 7.21 -8.91
N SER A 166 8.68 6.28 -9.87
CA SER A 166 9.09 4.89 -9.66
C SER A 166 10.61 4.71 -9.52
N ALA A 167 11.41 5.57 -10.16
CA ALA A 167 12.87 5.54 -10.06
C ALA A 167 13.33 6.03 -8.67
N ALA A 168 12.77 7.13 -8.20
CA ALA A 168 13.06 7.65 -6.86
C ALA A 168 12.70 6.65 -5.74
N ALA A 169 11.59 5.90 -5.90
CA ALA A 169 11.20 4.86 -4.95
C ALA A 169 12.25 3.74 -4.80
N ARG A 170 12.92 3.38 -5.90
CA ARG A 170 13.97 2.34 -5.89
C ARG A 170 15.22 2.80 -5.16
N GLU A 171 15.59 4.08 -5.28
CA GLU A 171 16.76 4.65 -4.59
C GLU A 171 16.54 4.73 -3.09
N GLU A 172 15.35 5.16 -2.65
CA GLU A 172 15.00 5.25 -1.22
C GLU A 172 14.93 3.86 -0.56
N THR A 173 14.35 2.88 -1.26
CA THR A 173 14.29 1.49 -0.78
C THR A 173 15.67 0.83 -0.73
N ALA A 174 16.51 1.04 -1.75
CA ALA A 174 17.89 0.54 -1.75
C ALA A 174 18.71 1.13 -0.60
N ALA A 175 18.53 2.43 -0.30
CA ALA A 175 19.17 3.08 0.83
C ALA A 175 18.68 2.52 2.19
N SER A 176 17.38 2.23 2.33
CA SER A 176 16.82 1.64 3.54
C SER A 176 17.27 0.19 3.76
N ALA A 177 17.40 -0.60 2.68
CA ALA A 177 17.88 -1.98 2.75
C ALA A 177 19.35 -2.04 3.22
N ALA A 178 20.20 -1.18 2.67
CA ALA A 178 21.61 -1.08 3.07
C ALA A 178 21.78 -0.70 4.55
N ALA A 179 20.95 0.21 5.07
CA ALA A 179 20.98 0.60 6.48
C ALA A 179 20.52 -0.53 7.44
N GLY A 180 19.59 -1.38 7.01
CA GLY A 180 19.11 -2.53 7.78
C GLY A 180 20.15 -3.65 7.89
N GLU A 181 20.92 -3.89 6.84
CA GLU A 181 22.00 -4.89 6.83
C GLU A 181 23.18 -4.49 7.74
N GLU A 182 23.50 -3.19 7.81
CA GLU A 182 24.55 -2.67 8.70
C GLU A 182 24.16 -2.80 10.19
N SER A 183 22.87 -2.60 10.51
CA SER A 183 22.34 -2.83 11.86
C SER A 183 22.32 -4.32 12.26
N ALA A 184 22.02 -5.23 11.33
CA ALA A 184 22.00 -6.67 11.59
C ALA A 184 23.40 -7.28 11.71
N ALA A 185 24.41 -6.68 11.07
CA ALA A 185 25.81 -7.08 11.20
C ALA A 185 26.40 -6.67 12.56
N GLY A 186 25.99 -5.54 13.13
CA GLY A 186 26.42 -5.09 14.46
C GLY A 186 25.97 -5.99 15.61
N ASP A 187 24.79 -6.59 15.51
CA ASP A 187 24.20 -7.43 16.57
C ASP A 187 24.83 -8.85 16.61
N ARG A 188 25.38 -9.34 15.49
CA ARG A 188 26.08 -10.64 15.43
C ARG A 188 27.49 -10.62 16.04
N ALA A 189 28.08 -9.44 16.24
CA ALA A 189 29.40 -9.31 16.85
C ALA A 189 29.37 -9.43 18.39
N ALA A 190 28.18 -9.42 19.03
CA ALA A 190 28.03 -9.43 20.48
C ALA A 190 27.91 -10.85 21.10
N THR A 191 27.88 -11.92 20.30
CA THR A 191 27.68 -13.30 20.79
C THR A 191 28.96 -14.15 20.65
N THR A 192 30.03 -13.81 21.34
CA THR A 192 31.16 -14.75 21.54
C THR A 192 31.81 -14.47 22.89
N GLY A 193 31.34 -15.15 23.93
CA GLY A 193 31.85 -15.01 25.29
C GLY A 193 31.18 -15.98 26.24
N GLU A 194 31.49 -17.27 26.10
CA GLU A 194 31.10 -18.30 27.07
C GLU A 194 32.34 -18.66 27.89
N PRO A 195 32.36 -18.54 29.23
CA PRO A 195 33.45 -19.06 30.02
C PRO A 195 33.18 -20.51 30.43
N ALA A 196 34.20 -21.36 30.22
CA ALA A 196 34.23 -22.77 30.54
C ALA A 196 34.08 -23.03 32.06
N VAL A 197 33.22 -24.00 32.40
CA VAL A 197 33.08 -24.57 33.74
C VAL A 197 34.21 -25.58 33.94
N ALA A 198 35.09 -25.35 34.91
CA ALA A 198 36.13 -26.29 35.31
C ALA A 198 35.68 -27.09 36.55
N ASP A 199 35.55 -28.40 36.34
CA ASP A 199 35.41 -29.44 37.36
C ASP A 199 36.76 -29.67 38.07
N ARG A 200 36.74 -29.78 39.41
CA ARG A 200 37.84 -30.42 40.15
C ARG A 200 37.37 -30.92 41.52
N ALA A 201 37.22 -32.23 41.61
CA ALA A 201 37.16 -32.99 42.85
C ALA A 201 38.56 -33.18 43.48
N ALA A 202 38.61 -33.17 44.83
CA ALA A 202 39.24 -34.16 45.71
C ALA A 202 39.90 -33.58 46.99
N ALA A 203 39.25 -33.90 48.12
CA ALA A 203 39.76 -34.40 49.41
C ALA A 203 41.05 -33.83 50.07
N THR A 204 40.98 -33.54 51.38
CA THR A 204 41.55 -34.37 52.47
C THR A 204 41.70 -33.62 53.83
N GLU A 205 41.30 -34.31 54.91
CA GLU A 205 41.74 -34.26 56.34
C GLU A 205 41.25 -33.23 57.39
N ARG A 206 40.53 -33.81 58.38
CA ARG A 206 40.70 -33.82 59.85
C ARG A 206 41.02 -32.52 60.58
N LEU A 207 40.22 -32.21 61.61
CA LEU A 207 40.69 -31.86 62.96
C LEU A 207 39.59 -32.16 63.99
N ASP A 208 39.96 -32.99 64.97
CA ASP A 208 39.24 -33.26 66.21
C ASP A 208 40.09 -32.60 67.31
N SER A 209 39.51 -31.65 68.05
CA SER A 209 39.89 -31.14 69.38
C SER A 209 38.85 -30.15 69.85
#